data_AF-A0A931QA54-F1
#
_entry.id   AF-A0A931QA54-F1
#
_cell.length_a   1.000
_cell.length_b   1.000
_cell.length_c   1.000
_cell.angle_alpha   90.00
_cell.angle_beta   90.00
_cell.angle_gamma   90.00
#
_symmetry.space_group_name_H-M   'P 1'
#
loop_
_entity.id
_entity.type
_entity.pdbx_description
1 polymer ?
#
loop_
_entity_poly.entity_id
_entity_poly.type
_entity_poly.pdbx_seq_one_letter_code
_entity_poly.pdbx_strand_id
1 'polypeptide(L)'
;MNESRQRWARILAVGLVVTLVATACGSKNKSDSATKDNIDKAAPTTVAAKATIPDSTVGVTDTEVHIGIHVPETRGGIALGSILGIQDLSKAYWAAVNKGGGINGRTVVAEFADDGYDVAKALDACRELESKNVLFISGTSGADQIVACGQYALGKNIPYLSLGVSEAGLTDQPGYRALTNTYDRQAKLAAEYIVDDLGGKTKKAAMVMFNSPNVEGARKVFRDELKRLGGTLAADDLVDKQGNANELAAECLKLKQANAEVVFFLALPTIAGTMARSCAEQGYKPQFLMPANSAACGYSDPIYAAELSGCLGFAAIKVARESGSPLVEQAHTAWKETFGDRAFPSDGELLWGLFDIYREAIEKAGKNLSRRTFLDALDNMKGYDNKLFNPIDFKGTNIASDSVVVQRADKSKMQFDQVVGEWTNKF
;
A
#
# COMPACT_ATOMS: atom_id res chain seq x y z
N MET A 1 -4.00 -52.03 26.19
CA MET A 1 -4.69 -52.98 27.08
C MET A 1 -5.18 -52.22 28.30
N ASN A 2 -6.50 -52.12 28.41
CA ASN A 2 -7.36 -51.84 29.57
C ASN A 2 -7.03 -50.63 30.47
N GLU A 3 -7.82 -49.55 30.35
CA GLU A 3 -9.16 -49.34 30.93
C GLU A 3 -9.12 -48.96 32.41
N SER A 4 -9.50 -47.72 32.73
CA SER A 4 -10.56 -47.52 33.71
C SER A 4 -11.36 -46.25 33.39
N ARG A 5 -12.68 -46.42 33.49
CA ARG A 5 -13.75 -45.58 32.95
C ARG A 5 -14.30 -44.60 33.99
N GLN A 6 -14.77 -43.47 33.47
CA GLN A 6 -16.03 -42.76 33.79
C GLN A 6 -16.32 -42.36 35.24
N ARG A 7 -16.54 -41.05 35.45
CA ARG A 7 -17.71 -40.55 36.21
C ARG A 7 -18.25 -39.18 35.69
N TRP A 8 -19.41 -39.28 35.05
CA TRP A 8 -20.64 -38.46 35.17
C TRP A 8 -20.68 -36.94 34.88
N ALA A 9 -21.53 -36.64 33.90
CA ALA A 9 -22.06 -35.34 33.50
C ALA A 9 -23.04 -34.73 34.53
N ARG A 10 -23.16 -33.40 34.50
CA ARG A 10 -24.35 -32.67 34.98
C ARG A 10 -24.78 -31.65 33.93
N ILE A 11 -25.93 -31.91 33.33
CA ILE A 11 -26.77 -30.93 32.62
C ILE A 11 -27.73 -30.35 33.66
N LEU A 12 -27.90 -29.03 33.67
CA LEU A 12 -29.07 -28.39 34.27
C LEU A 12 -29.61 -27.35 33.29
N ALA A 13 -30.84 -27.60 32.85
CA ALA A 13 -31.70 -26.68 32.13
C ALA A 13 -32.44 -25.78 33.13
N VAL A 14 -32.64 -24.51 32.78
CA VAL A 14 -33.75 -23.69 33.30
C VAL A 14 -34.36 -22.95 32.11
N GLY A 15 -35.67 -23.11 31.95
CA GLY A 15 -36.46 -22.58 30.85
C GLY A 15 -37.04 -21.19 31.09
N LEU A 16 -37.23 -20.49 29.97
CA LEU A 16 -38.48 -19.92 29.45
C LEU A 16 -39.43 -19.20 30.42
N VAL A 17 -39.63 -17.89 30.20
CA VAL A 17 -40.98 -17.26 30.16
C VAL A 17 -41.03 -16.18 29.08
N VAL A 18 -42.05 -16.31 28.23
CA VAL A 18 -42.53 -15.44 27.16
C VAL A 18 -43.64 -14.54 27.72
N THR A 19 -43.73 -13.26 27.33
CA THR A 19 -45.02 -12.65 26.95
C THR A 19 -44.88 -11.34 26.17
N LEU A 20 -45.53 -11.31 25.00
CA LEU A 20 -45.96 -10.15 24.21
C LEU A 20 -47.01 -9.31 24.98
N VAL A 21 -47.30 -8.08 24.52
CA VAL A 21 -48.58 -7.69 23.86
C VAL A 21 -48.73 -6.16 23.63
N ALA A 22 -49.13 -5.85 22.38
CA ALA A 22 -50.02 -4.82 21.82
C ALA A 22 -49.78 -3.29 21.90
N THR A 23 -49.72 -2.74 20.69
CA THR A 23 -50.42 -1.58 20.10
C THR A 23 -51.71 -1.07 20.76
N ALA A 24 -51.85 0.27 20.79
CA ALA A 24 -53.07 1.09 20.62
C ALA A 24 -52.62 2.57 20.54
N CYS A 25 -53.28 3.59 20.01
CA CYS A 25 -54.38 3.80 19.07
C CYS A 25 -54.30 5.30 18.73
N GLY A 26 -54.65 5.66 17.48
CA GLY A 26 -54.79 7.06 17.09
C GLY A 26 -56.03 7.74 17.69
N SER A 27 -56.03 9.08 17.66
CA SER A 27 -57.22 9.91 17.84
C SER A 27 -57.34 10.92 16.71
N LYS A 28 -58.48 10.84 16.00
CA LYS A 28 -59.01 11.87 15.10
C LYS A 28 -59.90 12.79 15.92
N ASN A 29 -59.82 14.10 15.72
CA ASN A 29 -60.95 15.01 15.91
C ASN A 29 -60.99 16.08 14.80
N LYS A 30 -62.23 16.50 14.51
CA LYS A 30 -62.74 17.13 13.28
C LYS A 30 -62.43 18.63 13.13
N SER A 31 -62.39 19.02 11.84
CA SER A 31 -62.74 20.27 11.14
C SER A 31 -62.72 21.61 11.86
N ASP A 32 -62.01 22.58 11.26
CA ASP A 32 -62.63 23.76 10.65
C ASP A 32 -61.71 24.38 9.58
N SER A 33 -62.34 24.95 8.55
CA SER A 33 -61.73 25.51 7.33
C SER A 33 -61.24 26.95 7.52
N ALA A 34 -60.05 27.30 7.02
CA ALA A 34 -59.77 28.55 6.28
C ALA A 34 -58.30 28.67 5.84
N THR A 35 -58.08 28.64 4.53
CA THR A 35 -57.17 29.51 3.72
C THR A 35 -55.95 30.17 4.38
N LYS A 36 -54.73 29.76 3.99
CA LYS A 36 -53.75 30.51 3.15
C LYS A 36 -52.30 30.04 3.38
N ASP A 37 -51.62 29.79 2.26
CA ASP A 37 -50.18 29.90 1.98
C ASP A 37 -49.20 29.87 3.16
N ASN A 38 -48.48 28.74 3.31
CA ASN A 38 -47.06 28.79 3.60
C ASN A 38 -46.36 27.51 3.17
N ILE A 39 -45.38 27.67 2.28
CA ILE A 39 -44.45 26.65 1.84
C ILE A 39 -43.60 26.27 3.05
N ASP A 40 -43.75 25.04 3.54
CA ASP A 40 -42.88 24.48 4.56
C ASP A 40 -41.44 24.49 4.05
N LYS A 41 -40.62 25.37 4.62
CA LYS A 41 -39.17 25.29 4.59
C LYS A 41 -38.78 23.92 5.16
N ALA A 42 -38.39 23.00 4.28
CA ALA A 42 -37.66 21.82 4.66
C ALA A 42 -36.48 22.26 5.54
N ALA A 43 -36.44 21.79 6.78
CA ALA A 43 -35.29 21.96 7.65
C ALA A 43 -34.05 21.48 6.89
N PRO A 44 -32.95 22.25 6.85
CA PRO A 44 -31.76 21.81 6.14
C PRO A 44 -31.28 20.54 6.83
N THR A 45 -31.31 19.43 6.10
CA THR A 45 -30.55 18.23 6.42
C THR A 45 -29.10 18.70 6.53
N THR A 46 -28.61 18.84 7.76
CA THR A 46 -27.19 19.12 8.02
C THR A 46 -26.41 17.99 7.37
N VAL A 47 -25.82 18.26 6.20
CA VAL A 47 -24.77 17.43 5.64
C VAL A 47 -23.70 17.40 6.71
N ALA A 48 -23.49 16.23 7.34
CA ALA A 48 -22.40 16.07 8.28
C ALA A 48 -21.13 16.57 7.57
N ALA A 49 -20.49 17.60 8.15
CA ALA A 49 -19.22 18.09 7.63
C ALA A 49 -18.29 16.87 7.53
N LYS A 50 -17.75 16.61 6.33
CA LYS A 50 -16.76 15.55 6.13
C LYS A 50 -15.72 15.73 7.23
N ALA A 51 -15.47 14.70 8.03
CA ALA A 51 -14.44 14.79 9.08
C ALA A 51 -13.16 15.32 8.41
N THR A 52 -12.48 16.24 9.04
CA THR A 52 -11.26 16.83 8.47
C THR A 52 -10.16 16.89 9.52
N ILE A 53 -8.90 16.76 9.11
CA ILE A 53 -7.76 16.79 10.05
C ILE A 53 -7.62 18.21 10.65
N PRO A 54 -7.63 18.37 11.99
CA PRO A 54 -7.38 19.64 12.64
C PRO A 54 -6.16 20.37 12.09
N ASP A 55 -6.29 21.69 11.92
CA ASP A 55 -5.15 22.53 11.58
C ASP A 55 -4.22 22.65 12.79
N SER A 56 -3.03 22.07 12.69
CA SER A 56 -2.09 21.91 13.80
C SER A 56 -0.66 22.01 13.29
N THR A 57 0.17 22.74 14.02
CA THR A 57 1.60 22.93 13.75
C THR A 57 2.49 21.94 14.51
N VAL A 58 1.92 20.88 15.11
CA VAL A 58 2.73 19.81 15.73
C VAL A 58 3.70 19.26 14.69
N GLY A 59 4.98 19.23 15.05
CA GLY A 59 6.08 18.86 14.15
C GLY A 59 6.64 20.00 13.31
N VAL A 60 6.21 21.23 13.55
CA VAL A 60 6.75 22.43 12.91
C VAL A 60 7.19 23.40 13.98
N THR A 61 8.46 23.77 13.97
CA THR A 61 9.03 24.84 14.82
C THR A 61 9.46 26.01 13.94
N ASP A 62 10.07 27.04 14.53
CA ASP A 62 10.64 28.15 13.77
C ASP A 62 11.83 27.70 12.89
N THR A 63 12.50 26.61 13.27
CA THR A 63 13.75 26.16 12.63
C THR A 63 13.71 24.75 12.08
N GLU A 64 12.68 23.95 12.41
CA GLU A 64 12.63 22.52 12.08
C GLU A 64 11.25 22.06 11.61
N VAL A 65 11.24 21.03 10.78
CA VAL A 65 10.06 20.22 10.43
C VAL A 65 10.37 18.75 10.74
N HIS A 66 9.54 18.13 11.57
CA HIS A 66 9.69 16.74 12.02
C HIS A 66 8.76 15.85 11.21
N ILE A 67 9.29 14.80 10.57
CA ILE A 67 8.51 13.81 9.80
C ILE A 67 8.78 12.42 10.37
N GLY A 68 7.77 11.55 10.39
CA GLY A 68 7.90 10.18 10.88
C GLY A 68 7.83 9.16 9.77
N ILE A 69 8.72 8.17 9.77
CA ILE A 69 8.72 7.06 8.81
C ILE A 69 8.82 5.74 9.59
N HIS A 70 7.87 4.84 9.37
CA HIS A 70 7.99 3.46 9.83
C HIS A 70 8.19 2.50 8.67
N VAL A 71 9.01 1.49 8.89
CA VAL A 71 9.41 0.49 7.89
C VAL A 71 10.02 -0.72 8.61
N PRO A 72 10.01 -1.92 8.01
CA PRO A 72 10.73 -3.07 8.55
C PRO A 72 12.24 -2.87 8.35
N GLU A 73 12.94 -2.33 9.36
CA GLU A 73 14.40 -2.31 9.40
C GLU A 73 14.94 -3.67 9.81
N THR A 74 14.16 -4.43 10.59
CA THR A 74 14.48 -5.82 10.93
C THR A 74 13.36 -6.77 10.52
N ARG A 75 13.72 -8.05 10.33
CA ARG A 75 12.75 -9.15 10.25
C ARG A 75 13.32 -10.37 10.94
N GLY A 76 12.64 -10.85 11.98
CA GLY A 76 13.13 -11.97 12.78
C GLY A 76 14.52 -11.73 13.41
N GLY A 77 14.86 -10.46 13.68
CA GLY A 77 16.17 -10.05 14.21
C GLY A 77 17.27 -9.85 13.17
N ILE A 78 16.98 -10.03 11.88
CA ILE A 78 17.92 -9.80 10.77
C ILE A 78 17.70 -8.38 10.22
N ALA A 79 18.77 -7.60 10.10
CA ALA A 79 18.72 -6.27 9.51
C ALA A 79 18.47 -6.32 7.99
N LEU A 80 17.59 -5.45 7.51
CA LEU A 80 17.19 -5.33 6.11
C LEU A 80 17.84 -4.13 5.40
N GLY A 81 18.81 -3.46 6.03
CA GLY A 81 19.44 -2.24 5.53
C GLY A 81 20.12 -2.35 4.17
N SER A 82 20.63 -3.53 3.78
CA SER A 82 21.17 -3.74 2.42
C SER A 82 20.09 -3.92 1.35
N ILE A 83 18.87 -4.27 1.76
CA ILE A 83 17.73 -4.50 0.86
C ILE A 83 16.94 -3.21 0.71
N LEU A 84 16.49 -2.64 1.83
CA LEU A 84 15.62 -1.46 1.85
C LEU A 84 16.42 -0.16 1.96
N GLY A 85 17.44 -0.14 2.82
CA GLY A 85 18.36 1.00 3.00
C GLY A 85 17.72 2.34 3.33
N ILE A 86 16.44 2.35 3.69
CA ILE A 86 15.60 3.56 3.71
C ILE A 86 16.02 4.55 4.78
N GLN A 87 16.38 4.08 5.99
CA GLN A 87 16.82 4.98 7.04
C GLN A 87 18.09 5.72 6.62
N ASP A 88 19.05 5.01 6.04
CA ASP A 88 20.30 5.62 5.60
C ASP A 88 20.11 6.49 4.36
N LEU A 89 19.28 6.07 3.41
CA LEU A 89 18.95 6.91 2.27
C LEU A 89 18.26 8.21 2.70
N SER A 90 17.36 8.14 3.68
CA SER A 90 16.71 9.32 4.24
C SER A 90 17.69 10.24 4.94
N LYS A 91 18.65 9.68 5.71
CA LYS A 91 19.75 10.48 6.28
C LYS A 91 20.52 11.22 5.19
N ALA A 92 20.90 10.54 4.10
CA ALA A 92 21.62 11.16 2.99
C ALA A 92 20.77 12.24 2.29
N TYR A 93 19.49 11.96 2.04
CA TYR A 93 18.55 12.89 1.41
C TYR A 93 18.38 14.17 2.23
N TRP A 94 17.94 14.04 3.49
CA TRP A 94 17.65 15.20 4.33
C TRP A 94 18.92 15.94 4.74
N ALA A 95 20.08 15.27 4.86
CA ALA A 95 21.35 15.96 5.03
C ALA A 95 21.68 16.87 3.83
N ALA A 96 21.47 16.39 2.60
CA ALA A 96 21.68 17.18 1.40
C ALA A 96 20.73 18.40 1.34
N VAL A 97 19.44 18.20 1.63
CA VAL A 97 18.44 19.28 1.70
C VAL A 97 18.79 20.30 2.78
N ASN A 98 19.13 19.83 3.99
CA ASN A 98 19.45 20.71 5.13
C ASN A 98 20.74 21.50 4.90
N LYS A 99 21.76 20.90 4.29
CA LYS A 99 23.00 21.59 3.88
C LYS A 99 22.73 22.71 2.86
N GLY A 100 21.68 22.55 2.04
CA GLY A 100 21.19 23.58 1.12
C GLY A 100 20.38 24.71 1.77
N GLY A 101 20.25 24.74 3.09
CA GLY A 101 19.47 25.75 3.83
C GLY A 101 18.08 25.27 4.26
N GLY A 102 17.75 23.99 4.03
CA GLY A 102 16.46 23.41 4.40
C GLY A 102 15.31 23.86 3.50
N ILE A 103 14.08 23.72 4.00
CA ILE A 103 12.85 24.07 3.29
C ILE A 103 12.21 25.27 3.97
N ASN A 104 12.01 26.37 3.23
CA ASN A 104 11.41 27.59 3.78
C ASN A 104 12.11 28.10 5.07
N GLY A 105 13.44 27.91 5.16
CA GLY A 105 14.26 28.31 6.31
C GLY A 105 14.26 27.32 7.48
N ARG A 106 13.70 26.12 7.32
CA ARG A 106 13.66 25.07 8.35
C ARG A 106 14.41 23.83 7.89
N THR A 107 15.20 23.23 8.78
CA THR A 107 15.76 21.90 8.53
C THR A 107 14.70 20.82 8.70
N VAL A 108 14.83 19.71 7.99
CA VAL A 108 13.95 18.54 8.16
C VAL A 108 14.63 17.53 9.09
N VAL A 109 13.90 17.09 10.10
CA VAL A 109 14.27 16.00 11.01
C VAL A 109 13.39 14.81 10.66
N ALA A 110 14.00 13.75 10.10
CA ALA A 110 13.30 12.52 9.77
C ALA A 110 13.48 11.48 10.87
N GLU A 111 12.40 11.22 11.61
CA GLU A 111 12.31 10.21 12.66
C GLU A 111 11.98 8.85 12.05
N PHE A 112 12.70 7.82 12.48
CA PHE A 112 12.56 6.46 11.97
C PHE A 112 12.20 5.49 13.09
N ALA A 113 11.24 4.60 12.82
CA ALA A 113 10.87 3.53 13.74
C ALA A 113 10.78 2.19 13.01
N ASP A 114 11.43 1.16 13.58
CA ASP A 114 11.41 -0.20 13.05
C ASP A 114 10.09 -0.89 13.39
N ASP A 115 9.32 -1.29 12.38
CA ASP A 115 8.09 -2.05 12.57
C ASP A 115 8.30 -3.58 12.54
N GLY A 116 9.51 -4.05 12.25
CA GLY A 116 9.86 -5.48 12.30
C GLY A 116 9.12 -6.37 11.30
N TYR A 117 8.39 -5.80 10.34
CA TYR A 117 7.38 -6.48 9.51
C TYR A 117 6.34 -7.22 10.36
N ASP A 118 5.96 -6.63 11.50
CA ASP A 118 5.02 -7.18 12.47
C ASP A 118 3.97 -6.12 12.85
N VAL A 119 2.71 -6.54 13.00
CA VAL A 119 1.59 -5.60 13.21
C VAL A 119 1.64 -4.95 14.60
N ALA A 120 2.01 -5.70 15.64
CA ALA A 120 2.09 -5.16 17.00
C ALA A 120 3.25 -4.17 17.09
N LYS A 121 4.41 -4.52 16.54
CA LYS A 121 5.55 -3.60 16.43
C LYS A 121 5.27 -2.37 15.58
N ALA A 122 4.50 -2.49 14.49
CA ALA A 122 4.09 -1.33 13.71
C ALA A 122 3.26 -0.33 14.52
N LEU A 123 2.37 -0.81 15.41
CA LEU A 123 1.63 0.06 16.32
C LEU A 123 2.54 0.74 17.35
N ASP A 124 3.53 0.02 17.87
CA ASP A 124 4.53 0.59 18.79
C ASP A 124 5.42 1.63 18.10
N ALA A 125 5.89 1.35 16.88
CA ALA A 125 6.59 2.29 16.02
C ALA A 125 5.74 3.55 15.77
N CYS A 126 4.44 3.40 15.50
CA CYS A 126 3.52 4.51 15.31
C CYS A 126 3.38 5.39 16.56
N ARG A 127 3.28 4.76 17.75
CA ARG A 127 3.24 5.47 19.05
C ARG A 127 4.54 6.20 19.34
N GLU A 128 5.66 5.59 19.00
CA GLU A 128 6.96 6.23 19.11
C GLU A 128 7.01 7.49 18.23
N LEU A 129 6.65 7.39 16.96
CA LEU A 129 6.63 8.53 16.03
C LEU A 129 5.64 9.62 16.46
N GLU A 130 4.46 9.27 16.99
CA GLU A 130 3.55 10.24 17.61
C GLU A 130 4.25 11.00 18.76
N SER A 131 4.97 10.29 19.63
CA SER A 131 5.66 10.90 20.78
C SER A 131 6.78 11.86 20.38
N LYS A 132 7.31 11.72 19.16
CA LYS A 132 8.29 12.63 18.56
C LYS A 132 7.67 13.90 17.99
N ASN A 133 6.35 14.08 18.13
CA ASN A 133 5.62 15.25 17.64
C ASN A 133 5.82 15.47 16.14
N VAL A 134 5.59 14.47 15.29
CA VAL A 134 5.78 14.61 13.84
C VAL A 134 4.59 15.31 13.14
N LEU A 135 4.89 15.99 12.01
CA LEU A 135 3.93 16.62 11.11
C LEU A 135 3.01 15.56 10.48
N PHE A 136 3.61 14.49 9.96
CA PHE A 136 2.92 13.34 9.38
C PHE A 136 3.71 12.06 9.67
N ILE A 137 3.03 10.91 9.54
CA ILE A 137 3.66 9.58 9.58
C ILE A 137 3.55 8.96 8.18
N SER A 138 4.62 8.31 7.72
CA SER A 138 4.68 7.60 6.45
C SER A 138 5.02 6.13 6.66
N GLY A 139 4.32 5.24 5.98
CA GLY A 139 4.68 3.82 5.88
C GLY A 139 5.04 3.42 4.46
N THR A 140 6.18 2.74 4.28
CA THR A 140 6.72 2.44 2.94
C THR A 140 6.66 0.96 2.55
N SER A 141 6.43 0.07 3.51
CA SER A 141 6.35 -1.38 3.26
C SER A 141 5.46 -2.08 4.28
N GLY A 142 4.84 -3.18 3.87
CA GLY A 142 3.97 -4.00 4.71
C GLY A 142 2.52 -3.52 4.74
N ALA A 143 1.63 -4.25 4.05
CA ALA A 143 0.21 -3.89 3.97
C ALA A 143 -0.46 -3.83 5.35
N ASP A 144 -0.19 -4.82 6.20
CA ASP A 144 -0.83 -4.91 7.52
C ASP A 144 -0.25 -3.90 8.50
N GLN A 145 1.04 -3.64 8.41
CA GLN A 145 1.75 -2.63 9.19
C GLN A 145 1.22 -1.24 8.87
N ILE A 146 1.09 -0.95 7.57
CA ILE A 146 0.55 0.32 7.07
C ILE A 146 -0.91 0.50 7.47
N VAL A 147 -1.77 -0.52 7.33
CA VAL A 147 -3.17 -0.43 7.77
C VAL A 147 -3.26 -0.16 9.27
N ALA A 148 -2.50 -0.87 10.09
CA ALA A 148 -2.53 -0.72 11.54
C ALA A 148 -2.02 0.66 12.00
N CYS A 149 -0.83 1.09 11.55
CA CYS A 149 -0.29 2.40 11.91
C CYS A 149 -1.09 3.54 11.27
N GLY A 150 -1.59 3.37 10.04
CA GLY A 150 -2.47 4.35 9.40
C GLY A 150 -3.74 4.61 10.19
N GLN A 151 -4.47 3.56 10.60
CA GLN A 151 -5.65 3.71 11.44
C GLN A 151 -5.33 4.37 12.79
N TYR A 152 -4.20 4.02 13.40
CA TYR A 152 -3.73 4.64 14.63
C TYR A 152 -3.46 6.14 14.45
N ALA A 153 -2.60 6.51 13.50
CA ALA A 153 -2.18 7.88 13.22
C ALA A 153 -3.38 8.77 12.88
N LEU A 154 -4.29 8.29 12.03
CA LEU A 154 -5.51 9.01 11.65
C LEU A 154 -6.45 9.21 12.84
N GLY A 155 -6.59 8.19 13.71
CA GLY A 155 -7.33 8.32 14.98
C GLY A 155 -6.71 9.33 15.95
N LYS A 156 -5.42 9.64 15.79
CA LYS A 156 -4.68 10.69 16.50
C LYS A 156 -4.61 12.01 15.74
N ASN A 157 -5.36 12.16 14.66
CA ASN A 157 -5.36 13.35 13.81
C ASN A 157 -3.98 13.68 13.21
N ILE A 158 -3.15 12.67 12.99
CA ILE A 158 -1.85 12.78 12.32
C ILE A 158 -2.07 12.37 10.86
N PRO A 159 -1.75 13.23 9.88
CA PRO A 159 -1.73 12.84 8.47
C PRO A 159 -0.88 11.59 8.29
N TYR A 160 -1.40 10.67 7.48
CA TYR A 160 -0.72 9.41 7.21
C TYR A 160 -0.55 9.21 5.71
N LEU A 161 0.69 8.97 5.30
CA LEU A 161 1.06 8.71 3.91
C LEU A 161 1.50 7.26 3.75
N SER A 162 1.20 6.65 2.60
CA SER A 162 1.71 5.32 2.30
C SER A 162 2.27 5.21 0.89
N LEU A 163 3.33 4.41 0.76
CA LEU A 163 3.75 3.87 -0.54
C LEU A 163 2.83 2.68 -0.92
N GLY A 164 1.65 3.01 -1.46
CA GLY A 164 0.71 2.12 -2.16
C GLY A 164 0.52 0.72 -1.57
N VAL A 165 -0.59 0.52 -0.86
CA VAL A 165 -0.96 -0.78 -0.27
C VAL A 165 -2.47 -1.05 -0.39
N SER A 166 -3.00 -1.88 0.50
CA SER A 166 -4.43 -2.11 0.67
C SER A 166 -5.22 -0.81 0.85
N GLU A 167 -6.44 -0.80 0.33
CA GLU A 167 -7.39 0.29 0.58
C GLU A 167 -8.11 0.16 1.93
N ALA A 168 -8.00 -0.98 2.60
CA ALA A 168 -8.82 -1.38 3.73
C ALA A 168 -8.84 -0.36 4.88
N GLY A 169 -9.96 0.36 5.02
CA GLY A 169 -10.23 1.27 6.13
C GLY A 169 -9.43 2.58 6.13
N LEU A 170 -8.67 2.86 5.06
CA LEU A 170 -7.82 4.06 4.96
C LEU A 170 -8.30 5.05 3.89
N THR A 171 -8.72 4.58 2.72
CA THR A 171 -8.93 5.45 1.54
C THR A 171 -10.06 6.46 1.69
N ASP A 172 -11.00 6.25 2.59
CA ASP A 172 -12.07 7.22 2.89
C ASP A 172 -11.70 8.23 4.00
N GLN A 173 -10.55 8.05 4.66
CA GLN A 173 -10.15 8.89 5.79
C GLN A 173 -9.53 10.21 5.29
N PRO A 174 -9.92 11.37 5.85
CA PRO A 174 -9.53 12.69 5.32
C PRO A 174 -8.03 12.97 5.39
N GLY A 175 -7.32 12.39 6.36
CA GLY A 175 -5.88 12.58 6.56
C GLY A 175 -4.98 11.57 5.86
N TYR A 176 -5.56 10.61 5.13
CA TYR A 176 -4.82 9.54 4.49
C TYR A 176 -4.50 9.89 3.04
N ARG A 177 -3.27 9.62 2.59
CA ARG A 177 -2.91 9.66 1.16
C ARG A 177 -2.02 8.48 0.79
N ALA A 178 -2.44 7.71 -0.21
CA ALA A 178 -1.57 6.76 -0.90
C ALA A 178 -0.82 7.49 -2.02
N LEU A 179 0.51 7.45 -1.99
CA LEU A 179 1.38 8.17 -2.94
C LEU A 179 1.65 7.39 -4.23
N THR A 180 1.24 6.13 -4.25
CA THR A 180 1.29 5.25 -5.40
C THR A 180 -0.02 4.49 -5.51
N ASN A 181 -0.13 3.67 -6.55
CA ASN A 181 -1.31 2.88 -6.84
C ASN A 181 -1.52 1.77 -5.77
N THR A 182 -2.78 1.46 -5.44
CA THR A 182 -3.15 0.47 -4.41
C THR A 182 -3.13 -0.95 -4.97
N TYR A 183 -3.11 -1.97 -4.11
CA TYR A 183 -3.18 -3.35 -4.59
C TYR A 183 -4.49 -3.65 -5.32
N ASP A 184 -5.59 -3.06 -4.87
CA ASP A 184 -6.91 -3.19 -5.47
C ASP A 184 -6.91 -2.69 -6.91
N ARG A 185 -6.41 -1.47 -7.12
CA ARG A 185 -6.29 -0.88 -8.46
C ARG A 185 -5.27 -1.62 -9.33
N GLN A 186 -4.13 -2.03 -8.78
CA GLN A 186 -3.14 -2.82 -9.51
C GLN A 186 -3.70 -4.20 -9.91
N ALA A 187 -4.53 -4.82 -9.07
CA ALA A 187 -5.19 -6.08 -9.36
C ALA A 187 -6.20 -5.94 -10.50
N LYS A 188 -6.95 -4.84 -10.55
CA LYS A 188 -7.82 -4.50 -11.69
C LYS A 188 -7.01 -4.41 -12.99
N LEU A 189 -5.96 -3.59 -12.97
CA LEU A 189 -5.06 -3.38 -14.12
C LEU A 189 -4.38 -4.69 -14.55
N ALA A 190 -3.99 -5.54 -13.60
CA ALA A 190 -3.47 -6.87 -13.90
C ALA A 190 -4.50 -7.72 -14.62
N ALA A 191 -5.75 -7.81 -14.14
CA ALA A 191 -6.81 -8.58 -14.80
C ALA A 191 -7.07 -8.09 -16.24
N GLU A 192 -7.10 -6.78 -16.45
CA GLU A 192 -7.24 -6.16 -17.77
C GLU A 192 -6.09 -6.56 -18.71
N TYR A 193 -4.84 -6.37 -18.29
CA TYR A 193 -3.67 -6.72 -19.08
C TYR A 193 -3.59 -8.22 -19.40
N ILE A 194 -3.99 -9.07 -18.45
CA ILE A 194 -4.05 -10.52 -18.67
C ILE A 194 -4.99 -10.85 -19.81
N VAL A 195 -6.18 -10.24 -19.84
CA VAL A 195 -7.19 -10.54 -20.86
C VAL A 195 -6.83 -9.93 -22.21
N ASP A 196 -6.46 -8.64 -22.21
CA ASP A 196 -6.31 -7.86 -23.44
C ASP A 196 -4.95 -8.10 -24.12
N ASP A 197 -3.87 -8.28 -23.35
CA ASP A 197 -2.50 -8.36 -23.86
C ASP A 197 -1.89 -9.76 -23.76
N LEU A 198 -2.28 -10.56 -22.76
CA LEU A 198 -1.72 -11.91 -22.57
C LEU A 198 -2.60 -13.04 -23.12
N GLY A 199 -3.76 -12.72 -23.69
CA GLY A 199 -4.69 -13.71 -24.25
C GLY A 199 -5.50 -14.44 -23.18
N GLY A 200 -5.82 -13.78 -22.07
CA GLY A 200 -6.56 -14.33 -20.93
C GLY A 200 -7.99 -14.81 -21.23
N LYS A 201 -8.51 -14.59 -22.44
CA LYS A 201 -9.76 -15.22 -22.93
C LYS A 201 -9.59 -16.72 -23.22
N THR A 202 -8.38 -17.15 -23.55
CA THR A 202 -8.06 -18.56 -23.85
C THR A 202 -7.14 -19.18 -22.83
N LYS A 203 -6.40 -18.35 -22.07
CA LYS A 203 -5.53 -18.79 -20.98
C LYS A 203 -6.25 -18.71 -19.64
N LYS A 204 -5.94 -19.62 -18.72
CA LYS A 204 -6.42 -19.51 -17.34
C LYS A 204 -5.46 -18.70 -16.47
N ALA A 205 -6.00 -17.74 -15.74
CA ALA A 205 -5.24 -16.94 -14.79
C ALA A 205 -5.44 -17.44 -13.36
N ALA A 206 -4.42 -17.30 -12.52
CA ALA A 206 -4.55 -17.48 -11.09
C ALA A 206 -4.03 -16.24 -10.35
N MET A 207 -4.51 -16.05 -9.13
CA MET A 207 -3.94 -15.10 -8.18
C MET A 207 -3.42 -15.90 -6.98
N VAL A 208 -2.24 -15.54 -6.48
CA VAL A 208 -1.73 -16.06 -5.21
C VAL A 208 -1.36 -14.88 -4.34
N MET A 209 -1.87 -14.88 -3.11
CA MET A 209 -1.68 -13.77 -2.18
C MET A 209 -1.16 -14.27 -0.85
N PHE A 210 -0.46 -13.40 -0.12
CA PHE A 210 -0.19 -13.68 1.28
C PHE A 210 -1.49 -13.67 2.11
N ASN A 211 -1.58 -14.54 3.11
CA ASN A 211 -2.74 -14.65 3.98
C ASN A 211 -2.89 -13.40 4.86
N SER A 212 -3.83 -12.53 4.50
CA SER A 212 -4.20 -11.34 5.26
C SER A 212 -5.61 -10.87 4.86
N PRO A 213 -6.41 -10.33 5.80
CA PRO A 213 -7.65 -9.65 5.45
C PRO A 213 -7.41 -8.40 4.58
N ASN A 214 -6.24 -7.77 4.66
CA ASN A 214 -5.94 -6.54 3.92
C ASN A 214 -5.72 -6.76 2.42
N VAL A 215 -5.66 -8.00 1.93
CA VAL A 215 -5.56 -8.28 0.47
C VAL A 215 -6.87 -8.75 -0.15
N GLU A 216 -7.94 -8.88 0.65
CA GLU A 216 -9.23 -9.37 0.14
C GLU A 216 -9.87 -8.41 -0.87
N GLY A 217 -9.65 -7.10 -0.72
CA GLY A 217 -10.08 -6.09 -1.70
C GLY A 217 -9.48 -6.36 -3.08
N ALA A 218 -8.15 -6.47 -3.16
CA ALA A 218 -7.43 -6.85 -4.36
C ALA A 218 -7.87 -8.21 -4.93
N ARG A 219 -8.07 -9.22 -4.08
CA ARG A 219 -8.59 -10.53 -4.50
C ARG A 219 -9.93 -10.42 -5.22
N LYS A 220 -10.89 -9.73 -4.58
CA LYS A 220 -12.24 -9.56 -5.10
C LYS A 220 -12.21 -8.77 -6.41
N VAL A 221 -11.46 -7.68 -6.45
CA VAL A 221 -11.31 -6.84 -7.65
C VAL A 221 -10.72 -7.64 -8.81
N PHE A 222 -9.64 -8.39 -8.59
CA PHE A 222 -9.05 -9.26 -9.61
C PHE A 222 -10.06 -10.26 -10.16
N ARG A 223 -10.74 -11.00 -9.28
CA ARG A 223 -11.73 -12.02 -9.64
C ARG A 223 -12.87 -11.43 -10.45
N ASP A 224 -13.46 -10.34 -9.97
CA ASP A 224 -14.63 -9.72 -10.58
C ASP A 224 -14.28 -9.12 -11.94
N GLU A 225 -13.13 -8.44 -12.04
CA GLU A 225 -12.69 -7.80 -13.28
C GLU A 225 -12.30 -8.84 -14.34
N LEU A 226 -11.54 -9.87 -13.96
CA LEU A 226 -11.19 -10.97 -14.86
C LEU A 226 -12.45 -11.63 -15.44
N LYS A 227 -13.45 -11.89 -14.58
CA LYS A 227 -14.74 -12.45 -15.00
C LYS A 227 -15.50 -11.50 -15.93
N ARG A 228 -15.56 -10.21 -15.59
CA ARG A 228 -16.24 -9.17 -16.38
C ARG A 228 -15.70 -9.10 -17.81
N LEU A 229 -14.38 -9.27 -17.96
CA LEU A 229 -13.68 -9.23 -19.25
C LEU A 229 -13.74 -10.56 -20.02
N GLY A 230 -14.34 -11.61 -19.45
CA GLY A 230 -14.47 -12.94 -20.06
C GLY A 230 -13.24 -13.83 -19.88
N GLY A 231 -12.36 -13.51 -18.92
CA GLY A 231 -11.25 -14.37 -18.53
C GLY A 231 -11.68 -15.54 -17.63
N THR A 232 -10.80 -16.53 -17.48
CA THR A 232 -11.03 -17.71 -16.65
C THR A 232 -10.12 -17.71 -15.42
N LEU A 233 -10.70 -17.71 -14.22
CA LEU A 233 -9.97 -17.85 -12.96
C LEU A 233 -9.76 -19.34 -12.63
N ALA A 234 -8.52 -19.80 -12.62
CA ALA A 234 -8.12 -21.14 -12.18
C ALA A 234 -8.08 -21.28 -10.66
N ALA A 235 -7.56 -20.26 -9.98
CA ALA A 235 -7.37 -20.24 -8.53
C ALA A 235 -7.17 -18.80 -8.02
N ASP A 236 -7.49 -18.53 -6.77
CA ASP A 236 -7.19 -17.27 -6.07
C ASP A 236 -6.78 -17.52 -4.62
N ASP A 237 -5.67 -18.23 -4.46
CA ASP A 237 -5.28 -18.88 -3.22
C ASP A 237 -4.48 -17.98 -2.27
N LEU A 238 -4.48 -18.38 -1.00
CA LEU A 238 -3.73 -17.74 0.07
C LEU A 238 -2.56 -18.64 0.48
N VAL A 239 -1.38 -18.03 0.65
CA VAL A 239 -0.18 -18.67 1.21
C VAL A 239 0.29 -17.92 2.45
N ASP A 240 1.02 -18.58 3.33
CA ASP A 240 1.61 -17.94 4.49
C ASP A 240 2.62 -16.85 4.08
N LYS A 241 2.65 -15.73 4.84
CA LYS A 241 3.60 -14.62 4.62
C LYS A 241 5.06 -15.04 4.78
N GLN A 242 5.29 -16.12 5.52
CA GLN A 242 6.55 -16.78 5.79
C GLN A 242 6.53 -18.20 5.21
N GLY A 243 5.68 -18.43 4.19
CA GLY A 243 5.46 -19.73 3.55
C GLY A 243 6.77 -20.44 3.25
N ASN A 244 6.84 -21.70 3.69
CA ASN A 244 8.02 -22.52 3.51
C ASN A 244 8.00 -23.26 2.16
N ALA A 245 9.13 -23.85 1.78
CA ALA A 245 9.28 -24.50 0.48
C ALA A 245 8.24 -25.63 0.24
N ASN A 246 7.82 -26.37 1.27
CA ASN A 246 6.85 -27.46 1.11
C ASN A 246 5.47 -26.94 0.77
N GLU A 247 5.03 -25.89 1.48
CA GLU A 247 3.75 -25.22 1.21
C GLU A 247 3.73 -24.63 -0.21
N LEU A 248 4.79 -23.89 -0.56
CA LEU A 248 4.89 -23.24 -1.87
C LEU A 248 5.01 -24.26 -3.02
N ALA A 249 5.65 -25.41 -2.79
CA ALA A 249 5.68 -26.51 -3.76
C ALA A 249 4.31 -27.16 -3.96
N ALA A 250 3.54 -27.36 -2.88
CA ALA A 250 2.19 -27.90 -2.96
C ALA A 250 1.23 -26.94 -3.69
N GLU A 251 1.31 -25.65 -3.38
CA GLU A 251 0.53 -24.62 -4.07
C GLU A 251 0.89 -24.56 -5.55
N CYS A 252 2.18 -24.63 -5.88
CA CYS A 252 2.60 -24.72 -7.27
C CYS A 252 2.03 -25.95 -8.01
N LEU A 253 2.03 -27.12 -7.38
CA LEU A 253 1.44 -28.34 -7.95
C LEU A 253 -0.05 -28.14 -8.25
N LYS A 254 -0.78 -27.48 -7.34
CA LYS A 254 -2.19 -27.15 -7.50
C LYS A 254 -2.43 -26.23 -8.71
N LEU A 255 -1.64 -25.16 -8.84
CA LEU A 255 -1.72 -24.25 -9.99
C LEU A 255 -1.44 -24.97 -11.32
N LYS A 256 -0.44 -25.85 -11.34
CA LYS A 256 -0.12 -26.71 -12.50
C LYS A 256 -1.31 -27.60 -12.87
N GLN A 257 -1.91 -28.29 -11.89
CA GLN A 257 -3.07 -29.17 -12.12
C GLN A 257 -4.31 -28.39 -12.58
N ALA A 258 -4.48 -27.14 -12.12
CA ALA A 258 -5.54 -26.25 -12.58
C ALA A 258 -5.33 -25.75 -14.03
N ASN A 259 -4.14 -25.97 -14.60
CA ASN A 259 -3.67 -25.42 -15.87
C ASN A 259 -3.68 -23.89 -15.88
N ALA A 260 -3.27 -23.26 -14.77
CA ALA A 260 -3.04 -21.82 -14.76
C ALA A 260 -1.83 -21.51 -15.66
N GLU A 261 -1.97 -20.60 -16.62
CA GLU A 261 -0.88 -20.22 -17.54
C GLU A 261 -0.30 -18.84 -17.19
N VAL A 262 -1.05 -18.06 -16.42
CA VAL A 262 -0.69 -16.74 -15.94
C VAL A 262 -0.95 -16.71 -14.43
N VAL A 263 0.01 -16.24 -13.64
CA VAL A 263 -0.15 -16.15 -12.18
C VAL A 263 0.21 -14.76 -11.67
N PHE A 264 -0.75 -14.08 -11.07
CA PHE A 264 -0.56 -12.79 -10.42
C PHE A 264 -0.23 -12.99 -8.93
N PHE A 265 0.97 -12.61 -8.54
CA PHE A 265 1.54 -12.81 -7.21
C PHE A 265 1.51 -11.53 -6.38
N LEU A 266 0.61 -11.47 -5.40
CA LEU A 266 0.63 -10.46 -4.35
C LEU A 266 1.29 -11.06 -3.09
N ALA A 267 2.61 -11.21 -3.14
CA ALA A 267 3.42 -11.81 -2.09
C ALA A 267 4.77 -11.08 -1.96
N LEU A 268 5.49 -11.34 -0.86
CA LEU A 268 6.87 -10.85 -0.69
C LEU A 268 7.77 -11.37 -1.82
N PRO A 269 8.74 -10.57 -2.31
CA PRO A 269 9.63 -11.01 -3.40
C PRO A 269 10.37 -12.32 -3.10
N THR A 270 10.78 -12.56 -1.85
CA THR A 270 11.44 -13.80 -1.44
C THR A 270 10.51 -15.02 -1.48
N ILE A 271 9.23 -14.84 -1.17
CA ILE A 271 8.19 -15.88 -1.28
C ILE A 271 7.91 -16.18 -2.75
N ALA A 272 7.74 -15.14 -3.57
CA ALA A 272 7.56 -15.28 -5.03
C ALA A 272 8.75 -16.01 -5.69
N GLY A 273 9.98 -15.65 -5.33
CA GLY A 273 11.18 -16.32 -5.84
C GLY A 273 11.27 -17.79 -5.40
N THR A 274 10.90 -18.10 -4.17
CA THR A 274 10.85 -19.49 -3.68
C THR A 274 9.80 -20.31 -4.41
N MET A 275 8.60 -19.75 -4.60
CA MET A 275 7.55 -20.42 -5.36
C MET A 275 7.95 -20.63 -6.83
N ALA A 276 8.56 -19.63 -7.48
CA ALA A 276 9.02 -19.75 -8.86
C ALA A 276 10.04 -20.88 -9.03
N ARG A 277 10.98 -21.05 -8.07
CA ARG A 277 11.87 -22.21 -8.01
C ARG A 277 11.13 -23.52 -7.89
N SER A 278 10.21 -23.63 -6.92
CA SER A 278 9.40 -24.83 -6.73
C SER A 278 8.56 -25.19 -7.96
N CYS A 279 8.13 -24.20 -8.74
CA CYS A 279 7.46 -24.42 -10.01
C CYS A 279 8.37 -24.88 -11.13
N ALA A 280 9.55 -24.28 -11.26
CA ALA A 280 10.54 -24.70 -12.23
C ALA A 280 10.99 -26.16 -12.00
N GLU A 281 11.21 -26.56 -10.75
CA GLU A 281 11.54 -27.95 -10.36
C GLU A 281 10.45 -28.95 -10.76
N GLN A 282 9.19 -28.51 -10.76
CA GLN A 282 8.04 -29.30 -11.20
C GLN A 282 7.77 -29.21 -12.71
N GLY A 283 8.63 -28.52 -13.48
CA GLY A 283 8.45 -28.32 -14.92
C GLY A 283 7.25 -27.42 -15.27
N TYR A 284 6.84 -26.53 -14.35
CA TYR A 284 5.76 -25.58 -14.54
C TYR A 284 6.31 -24.15 -14.57
N LYS A 285 6.04 -23.42 -15.65
CA LYS A 285 6.62 -22.08 -15.89
C LYS A 285 5.53 -21.15 -16.45
N PRO A 286 4.56 -20.71 -15.63
CA PRO A 286 3.55 -19.76 -16.09
C PRO A 286 4.16 -18.37 -16.29
N GLN A 287 3.42 -17.48 -16.96
CA GLN A 287 3.76 -16.06 -16.99
C GLN A 287 3.46 -15.44 -15.62
N PHE A 288 4.50 -15.07 -14.89
CA PHE A 288 4.36 -14.40 -13.59
C PHE A 288 4.10 -12.91 -13.76
N LEU A 289 3.15 -12.39 -12.97
CA LEU A 289 2.87 -10.96 -12.80
C LEU A 289 2.99 -10.61 -11.32
N MET A 290 3.45 -9.41 -10.99
CA MET A 290 3.51 -8.91 -9.61
C MET A 290 3.12 -7.43 -9.54
N PRO A 291 2.50 -6.97 -8.45
CA PRO A 291 2.46 -5.54 -8.15
C PRO A 291 3.88 -5.05 -7.91
N ALA A 292 4.20 -3.82 -8.34
CA ALA A 292 5.57 -3.31 -8.31
C ALA A 292 5.66 -1.89 -7.73
N ASN A 293 5.39 -1.78 -6.42
CA ASN A 293 5.66 -0.55 -5.66
C ASN A 293 7.10 -0.50 -5.10
N SER A 294 7.88 -1.57 -5.27
CA SER A 294 9.29 -1.72 -4.90
C SER A 294 9.94 -2.83 -5.75
N ALA A 295 11.06 -3.43 -5.33
CA ALA A 295 11.80 -4.51 -6.01
C ALA A 295 11.03 -5.84 -6.24
N ALA A 296 9.91 -5.76 -6.96
CA ALA A 296 9.09 -6.89 -7.39
C ALA A 296 9.86 -7.78 -8.38
N CYS A 297 9.31 -8.96 -8.66
CA CYS A 297 9.90 -9.96 -9.53
C CYS A 297 11.33 -10.42 -9.16
N GLY A 298 11.95 -9.95 -8.07
CA GLY A 298 13.26 -10.42 -7.57
C GLY A 298 14.43 -10.21 -8.53
N TYR A 299 14.55 -9.02 -9.17
CA TYR A 299 15.50 -8.74 -10.26
C TYR A 299 16.94 -8.48 -9.85
N SER A 300 17.18 -8.09 -8.59
CA SER A 300 18.49 -7.79 -8.04
C SER A 300 18.77 -8.58 -6.76
N ASP A 301 20.05 -8.65 -6.40
CA ASP A 301 20.47 -9.18 -5.11
C ASP A 301 19.97 -8.30 -3.94
N PRO A 302 19.72 -8.90 -2.77
CA PRO A 302 19.85 -10.32 -2.41
C PRO A 302 18.58 -11.16 -2.69
N ILE A 303 17.55 -10.57 -3.30
CA ILE A 303 16.26 -11.24 -3.56
C ILE A 303 16.20 -11.87 -4.97
N TYR A 304 17.37 -12.02 -5.61
CA TYR A 304 17.48 -12.51 -6.98
C TYR A 304 16.85 -13.90 -7.15
N ALA A 305 16.01 -14.06 -8.16
CA ALA A 305 15.46 -15.35 -8.57
C ALA A 305 15.44 -15.46 -10.10
N ALA A 306 16.23 -16.37 -10.66
CA ALA A 306 16.37 -16.56 -12.11
C ALA A 306 15.07 -17.04 -12.76
N GLU A 307 14.26 -17.80 -12.01
CA GLU A 307 12.98 -18.36 -12.43
C GLU A 307 11.89 -17.31 -12.63
N LEU A 308 12.11 -16.09 -12.11
CA LEU A 308 11.27 -14.93 -12.35
C LEU A 308 11.73 -14.11 -13.58
N SER A 309 12.63 -14.63 -14.42
CA SER A 309 12.96 -13.98 -15.70
C SER A 309 11.72 -13.87 -16.58
N GLY A 310 11.48 -12.68 -17.14
CA GLY A 310 10.26 -12.40 -17.90
C GLY A 310 9.02 -12.10 -17.04
N CYS A 311 9.13 -12.12 -15.70
CA CYS A 311 8.06 -11.64 -14.81
C CYS A 311 7.70 -10.19 -15.13
N LEU A 312 6.40 -9.90 -15.14
CA LEU A 312 5.87 -8.57 -15.41
C LEU A 312 5.49 -7.85 -14.11
N GLY A 313 6.13 -6.72 -13.84
CA GLY A 313 5.83 -5.84 -12.72
C GLY A 313 4.84 -4.75 -13.12
N PHE A 314 3.80 -4.54 -12.32
CA PHE A 314 2.79 -3.49 -12.48
C PHE A 314 3.16 -2.34 -11.55
N ALA A 315 3.98 -1.42 -12.05
CA ALA A 315 4.69 -0.47 -11.20
C ALA A 315 4.00 0.89 -11.16
N ALA A 316 3.80 1.47 -9.98
CA ALA A 316 3.39 2.88 -9.87
C ALA A 316 4.57 3.86 -10.01
N ILE A 317 5.73 3.33 -10.40
CA ILE A 317 7.04 3.96 -10.40
C ILE A 317 7.73 3.67 -11.74
N LYS A 318 8.54 4.61 -12.20
CA LYS A 318 9.24 4.55 -13.49
C LYS A 318 10.56 3.82 -13.33
N VAL A 319 11.06 3.22 -14.42
CA VAL A 319 12.39 2.61 -14.43
C VAL A 319 13.42 3.75 -14.36
N ALA A 320 14.11 3.88 -13.22
CA ALA A 320 14.95 5.04 -12.93
C ALA A 320 16.01 5.32 -13.99
N ARG A 321 16.73 4.30 -14.48
CA ARG A 321 17.72 4.46 -15.55
C ARG A 321 17.14 4.93 -16.90
N GLU A 322 15.84 4.75 -17.12
CA GLU A 322 15.12 5.18 -18.32
C GLU A 322 14.34 6.49 -18.08
N SER A 323 14.30 6.98 -16.84
CA SER A 323 13.47 8.11 -16.44
C SER A 323 13.97 9.48 -16.91
N GLY A 324 15.29 9.62 -17.10
CA GLY A 324 15.94 10.92 -17.28
C GLY A 324 15.81 11.85 -16.07
N SER A 325 15.42 11.34 -14.89
CA SER A 325 15.29 12.17 -13.69
C SER A 325 16.66 12.64 -13.19
N PRO A 326 16.84 13.95 -12.92
CA PRO A 326 18.07 14.43 -12.28
C PRO A 326 18.23 13.90 -10.85
N LEU A 327 17.14 13.41 -10.24
CA LEU A 327 17.14 12.84 -8.89
C LEU A 327 17.97 11.56 -8.80
N VAL A 328 18.14 10.81 -9.90
CA VAL A 328 18.97 9.61 -9.92
C VAL A 328 20.41 9.97 -9.57
N GLU A 329 21.02 10.91 -10.29
CA GLU A 329 22.40 11.33 -10.00
C GLU A 329 22.55 11.99 -8.62
N GLN A 330 21.54 12.72 -8.16
CA GLN A 330 21.52 13.29 -6.81
C GLN A 330 21.58 12.20 -5.74
N ALA A 331 20.78 11.14 -5.89
CA ALA A 331 20.75 10.02 -4.96
C ALA A 331 22.11 9.32 -4.87
N HIS A 332 22.70 8.97 -6.02
CA HIS A 332 24.01 8.29 -6.07
C HIS A 332 25.13 9.18 -5.53
N THR A 333 25.13 10.47 -5.85
CA THR A 333 26.11 11.43 -5.32
C THR A 333 26.03 11.55 -3.80
N ALA A 334 24.84 11.83 -3.26
CA ALA A 334 24.64 11.99 -1.83
C ALA A 334 24.93 10.70 -1.05
N TRP A 335 24.56 9.54 -1.61
CA TRP A 335 24.91 8.24 -1.04
C TRP A 335 26.43 8.05 -0.99
N LYS A 336 27.14 8.34 -2.08
CA LYS A 336 28.60 8.21 -2.14
C LYS A 336 29.31 9.14 -1.14
N GLU A 337 28.81 10.36 -0.98
CA GLU A 337 29.36 11.32 -0.01
C GLU A 337 29.18 10.85 1.44
N THR A 338 28.05 10.21 1.75
CA THR A 338 27.69 9.83 3.13
C THR A 338 28.12 8.40 3.50
N PHE A 339 28.09 7.49 2.53
CA PHE A 339 28.14 6.04 2.71
C PHE A 339 28.92 5.33 1.59
N GLY A 340 29.92 5.99 1.00
CA GLY A 340 30.62 5.52 -0.21
C GLY A 340 31.34 4.17 -0.10
N ASP A 341 31.47 3.61 1.10
CA ASP A 341 31.98 2.26 1.36
C ASP A 341 30.90 1.16 1.24
N ARG A 342 29.62 1.55 1.10
CA ARG A 342 28.47 0.64 1.02
C ARG A 342 27.82 0.70 -0.35
N ALA A 343 27.33 -0.45 -0.81
CA ALA A 343 26.55 -0.54 -2.04
C ALA A 343 25.29 0.33 -1.95
N PHE A 344 24.92 0.95 -3.08
CA PHE A 344 23.67 1.69 -3.17
C PHE A 344 22.48 0.72 -3.03
N PRO A 345 21.50 1.00 -2.16
CA PRO A 345 20.35 0.13 -1.95
C PRO A 345 19.48 -0.06 -3.19
N SER A 346 18.90 -1.25 -3.37
CA SER A 346 18.13 -1.59 -4.57
C SER A 346 16.94 -0.67 -4.82
N ASP A 347 16.22 -0.27 -3.76
CA ASP A 347 15.09 0.66 -3.84
C ASP A 347 15.51 2.13 -3.65
N GLY A 348 16.82 2.45 -3.72
CA GLY A 348 17.33 3.77 -3.34
C GLY A 348 16.80 4.91 -4.22
N GLU A 349 16.78 4.73 -5.54
CA GLU A 349 16.27 5.76 -6.47
C GLU A 349 14.78 6.02 -6.23
N LEU A 350 14.00 4.95 -6.03
CA LEU A 350 12.59 5.02 -5.65
C LEU A 350 12.39 5.84 -4.37
N LEU A 351 13.13 5.51 -3.30
CA LEU A 351 12.97 6.20 -2.02
C LEU A 351 13.41 7.67 -2.10
N TRP A 352 14.40 7.99 -2.93
CA TRP A 352 14.80 9.37 -3.20
C TRP A 352 13.65 10.16 -3.85
N GLY A 353 12.97 9.59 -4.84
CA GLY A 353 11.77 10.19 -5.43
C GLY A 353 10.63 10.37 -4.42
N LEU A 354 10.46 9.42 -3.50
CA LEU A 354 9.47 9.53 -2.42
C LEU A 354 9.74 10.73 -1.51
N PHE A 355 10.99 10.89 -1.06
CA PHE A 355 11.38 12.01 -0.21
C PHE A 355 11.28 13.35 -0.93
N ASP A 356 11.49 13.38 -2.25
CA ASP A 356 11.27 14.57 -3.07
C ASP A 356 9.79 14.98 -3.13
N ILE A 357 8.86 14.04 -3.13
CA ILE A 357 7.43 14.34 -2.98
C ILE A 357 7.15 14.97 -1.60
N TYR A 358 7.79 14.50 -0.53
CA TYR A 358 7.65 15.10 0.81
C TYR A 358 8.22 16.51 0.83
N ARG A 359 9.42 16.69 0.30
CA ARG A 359 10.09 17.99 0.20
C ARG A 359 9.21 18.99 -0.55
N GLU A 360 8.69 18.61 -1.71
CA GLU A 360 7.84 19.46 -2.54
C GLU A 360 6.54 19.86 -1.82
N ALA A 361 5.87 18.93 -1.15
CA ALA A 361 4.65 19.22 -0.39
C ALA A 361 4.91 20.20 0.78
N ILE A 362 6.00 19.99 1.51
CA ILE A 362 6.42 20.89 2.60
C ILE A 362 6.79 22.27 2.04
N GLU A 363 7.49 22.34 0.91
CA GLU A 363 7.87 23.59 0.27
C GLU A 363 6.64 24.38 -0.19
N LYS A 364 5.70 23.72 -0.89
CA LYS A 364 4.46 24.33 -1.39
C LYS A 364 3.53 24.81 -0.28
N ALA A 365 3.50 24.15 0.88
CA ALA A 365 2.74 24.62 2.04
C ALA A 365 3.25 25.95 2.60
N GLY A 366 4.51 26.31 2.29
CA GLY A 366 5.07 27.63 2.59
C GLY A 366 5.39 27.84 4.06
N LYS A 367 5.43 29.12 4.48
CA LYS A 367 5.84 29.51 5.84
C LYS A 367 4.82 29.16 6.92
N ASN A 368 3.55 29.03 6.56
CA ASN A 368 2.43 28.68 7.45
C ASN A 368 2.19 27.16 7.44
N LEU A 369 3.28 26.38 7.49
CA LEU A 369 3.23 24.94 7.45
C LEU A 369 2.49 24.39 8.69
N SER A 370 1.51 23.54 8.42
CA SER A 370 0.70 22.82 9.39
C SER A 370 0.22 21.51 8.76
N ARG A 371 -0.40 20.64 9.54
CA ARG A 371 -1.02 19.40 9.03
C ARG A 371 -2.03 19.68 7.91
N ARG A 372 -2.80 20.76 8.03
CA ARG A 372 -3.78 21.14 7.00
C ARG A 372 -3.10 21.66 5.76
N THR A 373 -2.22 22.66 5.90
CA THR A 373 -1.58 23.29 4.74
C THR A 373 -0.64 22.31 4.02
N PHE A 374 -0.07 21.34 4.74
CA PHE A 374 0.66 20.21 4.17
C PHE A 374 -0.23 19.32 3.29
N LEU A 375 -1.38 18.87 3.81
CA LEU A 375 -2.33 18.04 3.04
C LEU A 375 -2.89 18.82 1.84
N ASP A 376 -3.24 20.09 2.03
CA ASP A 376 -3.73 20.94 0.95
C ASP A 376 -2.65 21.15 -0.12
N ALA A 377 -1.39 21.33 0.27
CA ALA A 377 -0.27 21.43 -0.67
C ALA A 377 -0.08 20.13 -1.46
N LEU A 378 -0.11 18.98 -0.78
CA LEU A 378 -0.01 17.66 -1.40
C LEU A 378 -1.16 17.40 -2.38
N ASP A 379 -2.41 17.73 -2.02
CA ASP A 379 -3.59 17.62 -2.89
C ASP A 379 -3.52 18.53 -4.12
N ASN A 380 -2.76 19.63 -4.03
CA ASN A 380 -2.55 20.59 -5.11
C ASN A 380 -1.27 20.35 -5.92
N MET A 381 -0.53 19.26 -5.67
CA MET A 381 0.60 18.82 -6.51
C MET A 381 0.14 18.19 -7.85
N LYS A 382 -0.97 18.67 -8.43
CA LYS A 382 -1.61 18.09 -9.61
C LYS A 382 -0.64 18.01 -10.80
N GLY A 383 -0.31 16.79 -11.20
CA GLY A 383 0.62 16.53 -12.30
C GLY A 383 2.08 16.76 -11.95
N TYR A 384 2.42 16.86 -10.66
CA TYR A 384 3.81 16.90 -10.23
C TYR A 384 4.50 15.59 -10.61
N ASP A 385 5.53 15.70 -11.45
CA ASP A 385 6.25 14.57 -12.04
C ASP A 385 7.74 14.74 -11.81
N ASN A 386 8.25 14.06 -10.77
CA ASN A 386 9.67 13.99 -10.48
C ASN A 386 10.42 12.96 -11.35
N LYS A 387 9.73 12.41 -12.36
CA LYS A 387 10.20 11.40 -13.31
C LYS A 387 10.54 10.03 -12.70
N LEU A 388 10.46 9.86 -11.38
CA LEU A 388 10.65 8.55 -10.72
C LEU A 388 9.32 7.91 -10.33
N PHE A 389 8.32 8.71 -9.99
CA PHE A 389 6.95 8.27 -9.73
C PHE A 389 6.07 8.59 -10.93
N ASN A 390 4.93 7.89 -11.02
CA ASN A 390 3.84 8.39 -11.84
C ASN A 390 3.42 9.78 -11.32
N PRO A 391 2.95 10.69 -12.20
CA PRO A 391 2.58 12.03 -11.78
C PRO A 391 1.59 12.00 -10.60
N ILE A 392 1.86 12.82 -9.59
CA ILE A 392 1.01 12.91 -8.40
C ILE A 392 -0.28 13.63 -8.78
N ASP A 393 -1.39 12.90 -8.75
CA ASP A 393 -2.73 13.47 -8.92
C ASP A 393 -3.76 12.61 -8.21
N PHE A 394 -4.30 13.14 -7.12
CA PHE A 394 -5.30 12.44 -6.31
C PHE A 394 -6.68 12.38 -6.99
N LYS A 395 -6.95 13.24 -8.00
CA LYS A 395 -8.23 13.30 -8.75
C LYS A 395 -9.49 13.27 -7.88
N GLY A 396 -9.45 13.91 -6.70
CA GLY A 396 -10.56 13.93 -5.73
C GLY A 396 -10.73 12.65 -4.90
N THR A 397 -9.83 11.69 -5.05
CA THR A 397 -9.67 10.52 -4.18
C THR A 397 -8.51 10.76 -3.19
N ASN A 398 -8.10 9.72 -2.45
CA ASN A 398 -6.92 9.74 -1.58
C ASN A 398 -5.76 8.92 -2.15
N ILE A 399 -5.77 8.60 -3.45
CA ILE A 399 -4.77 7.77 -4.13
C ILE A 399 -4.16 8.57 -5.28
N ALA A 400 -2.85 8.80 -5.22
CA ALA A 400 -2.12 9.72 -6.10
C ALA A 400 -1.94 9.25 -7.54
N SER A 401 -2.25 7.98 -7.85
CA SER A 401 -2.13 7.44 -9.20
C SER A 401 -3.20 6.40 -9.50
N ASP A 402 -3.70 6.43 -10.73
CA ASP A 402 -4.54 5.41 -11.35
C ASP A 402 -3.81 4.66 -12.48
N SER A 403 -2.51 4.90 -12.62
CA SER A 403 -1.68 4.34 -13.70
C SER A 403 -0.64 3.36 -13.16
N VAL A 404 -0.14 2.50 -14.06
CA VAL A 404 1.05 1.68 -13.83
C VAL A 404 1.96 1.72 -15.05
N VAL A 405 3.26 1.56 -14.84
CA VAL A 405 4.24 1.20 -15.85
C VAL A 405 4.37 -0.32 -15.83
N VAL A 406 4.19 -0.97 -16.97
CA VAL A 406 4.42 -2.42 -17.05
C VAL A 406 5.90 -2.64 -17.36
N GLN A 407 6.59 -3.28 -16.42
CA GLN A 407 8.02 -3.55 -16.48
C GLN A 407 8.27 -5.05 -16.61
N ARG A 408 9.32 -5.46 -17.32
CA ARG A 408 9.72 -6.86 -17.46
C ARG A 408 11.08 -7.09 -16.84
N ALA A 409 11.18 -8.07 -15.95
CA ALA A 409 12.45 -8.44 -15.35
C ALA A 409 13.37 -9.11 -16.39
N ASP A 410 14.49 -8.47 -16.71
CA ASP A 410 15.62 -9.03 -17.47
C ASP A 410 16.74 -9.40 -16.48
N LYS A 411 16.80 -10.70 -16.15
CA LYS A 411 17.77 -11.23 -15.18
C LYS A 411 19.19 -11.27 -15.71
N SER A 412 19.38 -11.33 -17.03
CA SER A 412 20.72 -11.33 -17.63
C SER A 412 21.46 -10.01 -17.38
N LYS A 413 20.70 -8.94 -17.13
CA LYS A 413 21.20 -7.60 -16.84
C LYS A 413 20.90 -7.15 -15.40
N MET A 414 20.24 -8.00 -14.61
CA MET A 414 19.75 -7.68 -13.25
C MET A 414 18.93 -6.39 -13.22
N GLN A 415 17.94 -6.29 -14.12
CA GLN A 415 17.27 -5.03 -14.37
C GLN A 415 15.79 -5.22 -14.79
N PHE A 416 15.02 -4.13 -14.76
CA PHE A 416 13.70 -4.07 -15.38
C PHE A 416 13.74 -3.31 -16.70
N ASP A 417 13.13 -3.84 -17.75
CA ASP A 417 12.90 -3.13 -19.02
C ASP A 417 11.45 -2.66 -19.08
N GLN A 418 11.20 -1.41 -19.48
CA GLN A 418 9.83 -0.93 -19.67
C GLN A 418 9.19 -1.61 -20.90
N VAL A 419 8.04 -2.25 -20.69
CA VAL A 419 7.23 -2.87 -21.76
C VAL A 419 6.11 -1.95 -22.20
N VAL A 420 5.42 -1.34 -21.25
CA VAL A 420 4.35 -0.36 -21.49
C VAL A 420 4.63 0.86 -20.61
N GLY A 421 4.78 2.03 -21.24
CA GLY A 421 4.86 3.31 -20.51
C GLY A 421 3.50 3.70 -19.92
N GLU A 422 3.50 4.62 -18.94
CA GLU A 422 2.33 5.08 -18.16
C GLU A 422 0.97 4.59 -18.70
N TRP A 423 0.59 3.40 -18.25
CA TRP A 423 -0.62 2.73 -18.68
C TRP A 423 -1.74 3.05 -17.70
N THR A 424 -2.69 3.83 -18.19
CA THR A 424 -4.01 4.02 -17.58
C THR A 424 -4.98 3.24 -18.43
N ASN A 425 -5.69 2.26 -17.87
CA ASN A 425 -6.87 1.76 -18.55
C ASN A 425 -8.06 2.67 -18.26
N LYS A 426 -9.11 2.56 -19.07
CA LYS A 426 -10.39 3.25 -18.98
C LYS A 426 -11.00 3.08 -17.57
N PHE A 427 -10.73 4.02 -16.67
CA PHE A 427 -11.43 4.14 -15.38
C PHE A 427 -12.78 4.82 -15.55
#